data_AF-A0A7L7MAE6-F1
#
_entry.id   AF-A0A7L7MAE6-F1
#
_cell.length_a   1.000
_cell.length_b   1.000
_cell.length_c   1.000
_cell.angle_alpha   90.00
_cell.angle_beta   90.00
_cell.angle_gamma   90.00
#
_symmetry.space_group_name_H-M   'P 1'
#
loop_
_entity.id
_entity.type
_entity.pdbx_description
1 polymer ?
#
loop_
_entity_poly.entity_id
_entity_poly.type
_entity_poly.pdbx_seq_one_letter_code
_entity_poly.pdbx_strand_id
1 'polypeptide(L)'
;MNSRIARIRRKLAKVPYAALRSHSFGEEKHGFRLEPPLPDAKVSEFEADHHIGLPGPYRSFLTTLGGGGASPFYGLLPLQSCRLFTMDPRGEPGRPRGFTFAGGPLHRSDLFLHIIEAGCTDLVLLGITGPLAGRVVTGNADGFRGPKVSSATDFLAWYERWLDHMLDGRDDRDLELTSPALRAPLDRLLRKHRSREGLSHN
;
A
#
# COMPACT_ATOMS: atom_id res chain seq x y z
N MET A 1 15.81 11.00 16.51
CA MET A 1 15.27 10.92 15.13
C MET A 1 15.21 9.45 14.73
N ASN A 2 14.03 8.92 14.36
CA ASN A 2 13.88 7.49 14.05
C ASN A 2 14.74 7.12 12.83
N SER A 3 15.78 6.31 13.01
CA SER A 3 16.79 6.01 11.98
C SER A 3 16.19 5.40 10.71
N ARG A 4 15.06 4.69 10.84
CA ARG A 4 14.30 4.11 9.72
C ARG A 4 13.69 5.17 8.80
N ILE A 5 13.05 6.19 9.38
CA ILE A 5 12.44 7.30 8.63
C ILE A 5 13.47 8.01 7.75
N ALA A 6 14.66 8.27 8.30
CA ALA A 6 15.75 8.90 7.54
C ALA A 6 16.28 8.01 6.40
N ARG A 7 16.26 6.67 6.55
CA ARG A 7 16.60 5.76 5.44
C ARG A 7 15.52 5.76 4.37
N ILE A 8 14.25 5.65 4.76
CA ILE A 8 13.10 5.69 3.84
C ILE A 8 13.12 6.97 3.01
N ARG A 9 13.31 8.14 3.64
CA ARG A 9 13.41 9.43 2.93
C ARG A 9 14.50 9.43 1.86
N ARG A 10 15.70 8.93 2.22
CA ARG A 10 16.83 8.85 1.29
C ARG A 10 16.56 7.88 0.15
N LYS A 11 15.93 6.74 0.42
CA LYS A 11 15.58 5.75 -0.60
C LYS A 11 14.54 6.32 -1.57
N LEU A 12 13.47 6.96 -1.07
CA LEU A 12 12.44 7.62 -1.88
C LEU A 12 13.03 8.65 -2.85
N ALA A 13 13.98 9.48 -2.40
CA ALA A 13 14.64 10.45 -3.27
C ALA A 13 15.50 9.81 -4.37
N LYS A 14 15.98 8.56 -4.16
CA LYS A 14 16.82 7.84 -5.11
C LYS A 14 16.04 7.03 -6.14
N VAL A 15 14.91 6.41 -5.73
CA VAL A 15 14.15 5.48 -6.59
C VAL A 15 13.88 6.06 -7.98
N PRO A 16 13.38 7.29 -8.16
CA PRO A 16 13.03 7.81 -9.50
C PRO A 16 14.20 7.85 -10.50
N TYR A 17 15.43 7.92 -10.00
CA TYR A 17 16.64 8.09 -10.80
C TYR A 17 17.47 6.81 -10.94
N ALA A 18 17.05 5.71 -10.30
CA ALA A 18 17.75 4.43 -10.38
C ALA A 18 17.49 3.74 -11.73
N ALA A 19 18.53 3.56 -12.53
CA ALA A 19 18.43 3.06 -13.91
C ALA A 19 17.90 1.62 -14.03
N LEU A 20 18.16 0.77 -13.03
CA LEU A 20 17.77 -0.64 -13.00
C LEU A 20 16.64 -0.93 -12.01
N ARG A 21 15.86 0.09 -11.64
CA ARG A 21 14.78 -0.07 -10.66
C ARG A 21 13.64 -0.91 -11.21
N SER A 22 12.92 -1.59 -10.32
CA SER A 22 11.61 -2.15 -10.65
C SER A 22 10.58 -1.06 -10.87
N HIS A 23 9.46 -1.44 -11.49
CA HIS A 23 8.28 -0.61 -11.65
C HIS A 23 7.15 -1.12 -10.78
N SER A 24 6.54 -0.24 -9.98
CA SER A 24 5.29 -0.56 -9.29
C SER A 24 4.12 -0.31 -10.25
N PHE A 25 3.13 -1.19 -10.24
CA PHE A 25 1.86 -0.90 -10.90
C PHE A 25 1.23 0.35 -10.28
N GLY A 26 0.76 1.31 -11.10
CA GLY A 26 0.14 2.55 -10.62
C GLY A 26 1.10 3.66 -10.18
N GLU A 27 2.43 3.46 -10.30
CA GLU A 27 3.44 4.44 -9.85
C GLU A 27 3.35 5.79 -10.55
N GLU A 28 2.79 5.83 -11.76
CA GLU A 28 2.55 7.04 -12.54
C GLU A 28 1.57 8.01 -11.87
N LYS A 29 0.67 7.53 -10.99
CA LYS A 29 -0.28 8.39 -10.28
C LYS A 29 0.40 9.26 -9.23
N HIS A 30 1.33 8.68 -8.46
CA HIS A 30 2.00 9.39 -7.37
C HIS A 30 3.37 9.93 -7.76
N GLY A 31 4.04 9.38 -8.79
CA GLY A 31 5.33 9.87 -9.31
C GLY A 31 6.43 9.95 -8.24
N PHE A 32 6.40 9.03 -7.28
CA PHE A 32 7.24 9.03 -6.06
C PHE A 32 7.18 10.30 -5.19
N ARG A 33 6.12 11.10 -5.30
CA ARG A 33 5.89 12.28 -4.46
C ARG A 33 5.06 11.91 -3.23
N LEU A 34 5.50 12.40 -2.08
CA LEU A 34 4.72 12.34 -0.85
C LEU A 34 3.94 13.64 -0.68
N GLU A 35 2.77 13.54 -0.07
CA GLU A 35 2.09 14.71 0.49
C GLU A 35 2.88 15.27 1.68
N PRO A 36 2.68 16.54 2.07
CA PRO A 36 3.31 17.10 3.25
C PRO A 36 3.03 16.27 4.51
N PRO A 37 3.96 16.23 5.49
CA PRO A 37 3.69 15.62 6.78
C PRO A 37 2.50 16.27 7.49
N LEU A 38 1.71 15.46 8.18
CA LEU A 38 0.55 15.93 8.93
C LEU A 38 0.96 16.47 10.30
N PRO A 39 0.33 17.56 10.79
CA PRO A 39 0.46 17.96 12.19
C PRO A 39 -0.06 16.86 13.12
N ASP A 40 0.59 16.67 14.28
CA ASP A 40 0.13 15.72 15.30
C ASP A 40 -1.33 15.93 15.72
N ALA A 41 -1.80 17.19 15.73
CA ALA A 41 -3.18 17.52 16.03
C ALA A 41 -4.17 16.85 15.06
N LYS A 42 -3.85 16.80 13.75
CA LYS A 42 -4.70 16.17 12.74
C LYS A 42 -4.73 14.65 12.86
N VAL A 43 -3.61 14.05 13.24
CA VAL A 43 -3.56 12.61 13.51
C VAL A 43 -4.37 12.27 14.76
N SER A 44 -4.27 13.10 15.79
CA SER A 44 -4.99 12.90 17.06
C SER A 44 -6.50 13.13 16.92
N GLU A 45 -6.91 14.09 16.08
CA GLU A 45 -8.32 14.31 15.68
C GLU A 45 -8.89 13.05 15.02
N PHE A 46 -8.18 12.50 14.02
CA PHE A 46 -8.59 11.25 13.36
C PHE A 46 -8.71 10.07 14.34
N GLU A 47 -7.73 9.88 15.22
CA GLU A 47 -7.78 8.84 16.26
C GLU A 47 -9.00 9.00 17.19
N ALA A 48 -9.32 10.23 17.58
CA ALA A 48 -10.46 10.54 18.44
C ALA A 48 -11.80 10.29 17.73
N ASP A 49 -11.95 10.80 16.50
CA ASP A 49 -13.17 10.68 15.68
C ASP A 49 -13.51 9.22 15.37
N HIS A 50 -12.48 8.39 15.19
CA HIS A 50 -12.63 6.97 14.90
C HIS A 50 -12.54 6.07 16.14
N HIS A 51 -12.26 6.63 17.32
CA HIS A 51 -12.02 5.91 18.57
C HIS A 51 -10.96 4.80 18.45
N ILE A 52 -9.83 5.10 17.78
CA ILE A 52 -8.72 4.18 17.56
C ILE A 52 -7.38 4.77 17.99
N GLY A 53 -6.36 3.94 18.15
CA GLY A 53 -4.96 4.38 18.23
C GLY A 53 -4.18 3.88 17.02
N LEU A 54 -3.55 4.78 16.26
CA LEU A 54 -2.75 4.37 15.11
C LEU A 54 -1.44 3.71 15.58
N PRO A 55 -0.97 2.65 14.91
CA PRO A 55 0.32 2.05 15.21
C PRO A 55 1.46 3.09 15.14
N GLY A 56 2.30 3.14 16.17
CA GLY A 56 3.39 4.13 16.29
C GLY A 56 4.28 4.29 15.04
N PRO A 57 4.68 3.21 14.34
CA PRO A 57 5.43 3.31 13.08
C PRO A 57 4.68 4.06 11.96
N TYR A 58 3.36 3.84 11.84
CA TYR A 58 2.53 4.52 10.84
C TYR A 58 2.27 5.98 11.24
N ARG A 59 1.97 6.25 12.51
CA ARG A 59 1.87 7.64 13.03
C ARG A 59 3.15 8.42 12.76
N SER A 60 4.32 7.82 13.04
CA SER A 60 5.62 8.45 12.78
C SER A 60 5.83 8.74 11.30
N PHE A 61 5.36 7.88 10.40
CA PHE A 61 5.42 8.15 8.97
C PHE A 61 4.60 9.39 8.60
N LEU A 62 3.34 9.44 9.05
CA LEU A 62 2.42 10.53 8.72
C LEU A 62 2.94 11.89 9.19
N THR A 63 3.51 11.97 10.39
CA THR A 63 3.96 13.25 10.97
C THR A 63 5.37 13.67 10.56
N THR A 64 6.16 12.78 9.94
CA THR A 64 7.56 13.08 9.60
C THR A 64 7.93 12.91 8.13
N LEU A 65 7.21 12.09 7.35
CA LEU A 65 7.49 11.87 5.92
C LEU A 65 6.40 12.45 5.05
N GLY A 66 5.16 12.05 5.26
CA GLY A 66 4.04 12.52 4.45
C GLY A 66 2.71 11.91 4.85
N GLY A 67 1.65 12.69 4.74
CA GLY A 67 0.26 12.28 5.03
C GLY A 67 -0.38 11.34 4.01
N GLY A 68 0.31 11.05 2.91
CA GLY A 68 -0.17 10.28 1.76
C GLY A 68 0.84 10.30 0.61
N GLY A 69 0.43 9.77 -0.55
CA GLY A 69 1.24 9.81 -1.78
C GLY A 69 2.04 8.54 -2.03
N ALA A 70 3.33 8.66 -2.38
CA ALA A 70 4.15 7.54 -2.83
C ALA A 70 4.06 6.28 -1.95
N SER A 71 3.70 5.15 -2.55
CA SER A 71 3.72 3.82 -1.95
C SER A 71 3.58 2.76 -3.07
N PRO A 72 3.60 1.45 -2.77
CA PRO A 72 3.11 0.45 -3.71
C PRO A 72 1.72 0.79 -4.27
N PHE A 73 1.37 0.21 -5.42
CA PHE A 73 0.10 0.41 -6.13
C PHE A 73 -0.12 1.90 -6.51
N TYR A 74 -1.33 2.42 -6.32
CA TYR A 74 -1.68 3.80 -6.66
C TYR A 74 -1.23 4.85 -5.63
N GLY A 75 -0.62 4.43 -4.52
CA GLY A 75 -0.19 5.34 -3.45
C GLY A 75 -1.02 5.25 -2.17
N LEU A 76 -0.46 5.79 -1.09
CA LEU A 76 -1.13 5.96 0.20
C LEU A 76 -2.27 6.94 0.05
N LEU A 77 -3.42 6.54 0.57
CA LEU A 77 -4.56 7.40 0.76
C LEU A 77 -4.21 8.51 1.75
N PRO A 78 -4.71 9.75 1.53
CA PRO A 78 -4.73 10.75 2.58
C PRO A 78 -5.45 10.22 3.81
N LEU A 79 -4.96 10.54 5.02
CA LEU A 79 -5.50 9.99 6.27
C LEU A 79 -7.04 10.10 6.38
N GLN A 80 -7.61 11.24 5.98
CA GLN A 80 -9.05 11.50 5.98
C GLN A 80 -9.86 10.62 5.01
N SER A 81 -9.23 10.06 3.98
CA SER A 81 -9.85 9.14 3.02
C SER A 81 -9.77 7.68 3.47
N CYS A 82 -8.95 7.39 4.48
CA CYS A 82 -8.82 6.05 5.04
C CYS A 82 -10.13 5.63 5.71
N ARG A 83 -10.49 4.37 5.53
CA ARG A 83 -11.72 3.78 6.07
C ARG A 83 -11.41 2.58 6.93
N LEU A 84 -12.20 2.36 7.97
CA LEU A 84 -12.07 1.19 8.83
C LEU A 84 -12.85 0.00 8.25
N PHE A 85 -12.23 -1.17 8.38
CA PHE A 85 -12.74 -2.46 7.99
C PHE A 85 -12.60 -3.45 9.15
N THR A 86 -13.46 -4.45 9.15
CA THR A 86 -13.40 -5.63 10.00
C THR A 86 -13.18 -6.84 9.12
N MET A 87 -12.40 -7.80 9.61
CA MET A 87 -12.26 -9.09 8.93
C MET A 87 -13.54 -9.91 9.11
N ASP A 88 -14.04 -10.50 8.04
CA ASP A 88 -15.24 -11.34 8.10
C ASP A 88 -15.00 -12.59 8.96
N PRO A 89 -16.04 -13.12 9.63
CA PRO A 89 -15.93 -14.34 10.41
C PRO A 89 -15.46 -15.51 9.53
N ARG A 90 -14.86 -16.52 10.16
CA ARG A 90 -14.49 -17.75 9.46
C ARG A 90 -15.75 -18.40 8.87
N GLY A 91 -15.83 -18.45 7.55
CA GLY A 91 -16.81 -19.25 6.83
C GLY A 91 -16.34 -20.70 6.69
N GLU A 92 -16.74 -21.34 5.59
CA GLU A 92 -16.37 -22.72 5.28
C GLU A 92 -14.85 -22.94 5.21
N PRO A 93 -14.34 -24.10 5.64
CA PRO A 93 -12.92 -24.44 5.50
C PRO A 93 -12.45 -24.29 4.05
N GLY A 94 -11.31 -23.63 3.85
CA GLY A 94 -10.74 -23.39 2.52
C GLY A 94 -11.30 -22.16 1.79
N ARG A 95 -12.39 -21.55 2.27
CA ARG A 95 -12.88 -20.28 1.72
C ARG A 95 -12.06 -19.12 2.28
N PRO A 96 -11.54 -18.21 1.44
CA PRO A 96 -10.87 -17.03 1.92
C PRO A 96 -11.82 -16.08 2.65
N ARG A 97 -11.27 -15.27 3.56
CA ARG A 97 -12.06 -14.27 4.33
C ARG A 97 -12.00 -12.92 3.65
N GLY A 98 -13.14 -12.25 3.57
CA GLY A 98 -13.23 -10.88 3.10
C GLY A 98 -13.02 -9.86 4.21
N PHE A 99 -13.21 -8.61 3.83
CA PHE A 99 -13.24 -7.48 4.74
C PHE A 99 -14.49 -6.64 4.48
N THR A 100 -15.22 -6.35 5.55
CA THR A 100 -16.42 -5.53 5.50
C THR A 100 -16.17 -4.18 6.15
N PHE A 101 -16.78 -3.12 5.62
CA PHE A 101 -16.68 -1.77 6.19
C PHE A 101 -17.21 -1.74 7.63
N ALA A 102 -16.42 -1.17 8.55
CA ALA A 102 -16.76 -1.06 9.96
C ALA A 102 -17.64 0.17 10.24
N GLY A 103 -18.86 0.18 9.68
CA GLY A 103 -19.82 1.29 9.79
C GLY A 103 -20.78 1.24 10.98
N GLY A 104 -20.70 0.20 11.82
CA GLY A 104 -21.60 -0.04 12.96
C GLY A 104 -20.88 -0.03 14.33
N PRO A 105 -21.59 -0.32 15.43
CA PRO A 105 -21.01 -0.31 16.77
C PRO A 105 -19.80 -1.26 16.86
N LEU A 106 -18.63 -0.70 17.18
CA LEU A 106 -17.29 -1.35 17.13
C LEU A 106 -17.06 -2.42 18.22
N HIS A 107 -18.11 -3.07 18.72
CA HIS A 107 -17.99 -3.95 19.87
C HIS A 107 -17.30 -5.28 19.49
N ARG A 108 -16.00 -5.38 19.85
CA ARG A 108 -15.13 -6.57 19.88
C ARG A 108 -14.52 -7.08 18.56
N SER A 109 -14.65 -6.37 17.44
CA SER A 109 -13.97 -6.77 16.20
C SER A 109 -12.56 -6.17 16.07
N ASP A 110 -11.63 -6.95 15.51
CA ASP A 110 -10.33 -6.45 15.11
C ASP A 110 -10.51 -5.44 13.96
N LEU A 111 -9.89 -4.27 14.11
CA LEU A 111 -10.03 -3.15 13.17
C LEU A 111 -8.83 -3.08 12.26
N PHE A 112 -9.11 -2.77 11.00
CA PHE A 112 -8.15 -2.63 9.92
C PHE A 112 -8.38 -1.31 9.21
N LEU A 113 -7.33 -0.52 9.01
CA LEU A 113 -7.40 0.74 8.30
C LEU A 113 -7.01 0.53 6.84
N HIS A 114 -7.88 0.91 5.91
CA HIS A 114 -7.57 0.91 4.48
C HIS A 114 -6.64 2.07 4.15
N ILE A 115 -5.41 1.75 3.74
CA ILE A 115 -4.32 2.73 3.57
C ILE A 115 -3.91 2.95 2.11
N ILE A 116 -4.21 2.04 1.19
CA ILE A 116 -3.83 2.17 -0.23
C ILE A 116 -4.96 1.66 -1.11
N GLU A 117 -5.29 2.44 -2.14
CA GLU A 117 -6.16 2.02 -3.21
C GLU A 117 -5.40 1.07 -4.16
N ALA A 118 -5.82 -0.20 -4.23
CA ALA A 118 -5.22 -1.22 -5.11
C ALA A 118 -6.17 -1.66 -6.25
N GLY A 119 -7.24 -0.88 -6.53
CA GLY A 119 -8.28 -1.22 -7.52
C GLY A 119 -9.65 -1.48 -6.88
N CYS A 120 -10.65 -1.82 -7.68
CA CYS A 120 -12.07 -1.77 -7.26
C CYS A 120 -12.46 -2.69 -6.10
N THR A 121 -11.77 -3.80 -5.89
CA THR A 121 -12.06 -4.73 -4.78
C THR A 121 -10.86 -5.05 -3.90
N ASP A 122 -9.65 -4.70 -4.35
CA ASP A 122 -8.41 -5.01 -3.65
C ASP A 122 -8.09 -3.96 -2.59
N LEU A 123 -7.78 -4.45 -1.40
CA LEU A 123 -7.54 -3.67 -0.21
C LEU A 123 -6.13 -3.93 0.30
N VAL A 124 -5.40 -2.85 0.57
CA VAL A 124 -4.22 -2.90 1.44
C VAL A 124 -4.59 -2.25 2.77
N LEU A 125 -4.51 -3.05 3.82
CA LEU A 125 -4.99 -2.73 5.14
C LEU A 125 -3.84 -2.71 6.16
N LEU A 126 -3.94 -1.83 7.15
CA LEU A 126 -3.09 -1.81 8.34
C LEU A 126 -3.91 -2.29 9.54
N GLY A 127 -3.45 -3.33 10.23
CA GLY A 127 -4.07 -3.75 11.48
C GLY A 127 -3.96 -2.65 12.54
N ILE A 128 -5.08 -2.28 13.15
CA ILE A 128 -5.20 -1.23 14.17
C ILE A 128 -5.37 -1.86 15.56
N THR A 129 -6.26 -2.85 15.68
CA THR A 129 -6.48 -3.60 16.92
C THR A 129 -6.29 -5.09 16.70
N GLY A 130 -6.19 -5.84 17.80
CA GLY A 130 -6.08 -7.30 17.77
C GLY A 130 -4.67 -7.83 17.48
N PRO A 131 -4.54 -9.15 17.22
CA PRO A 131 -3.26 -9.83 17.07
C PRO A 131 -2.42 -9.36 15.87
N LEU A 132 -3.05 -8.69 14.90
CA LEU A 132 -2.40 -8.17 13.69
C LEU A 132 -2.11 -6.66 13.77
N ALA A 133 -2.28 -6.04 14.93
CA ALA A 133 -1.99 -4.61 15.11
C ALA A 133 -0.57 -4.25 14.62
N GLY A 134 -0.49 -3.20 13.79
CA GLY A 134 0.74 -2.74 13.14
C GLY A 134 1.18 -3.51 11.90
N ARG A 135 0.54 -4.65 11.57
CA ARG A 135 0.87 -5.47 10.40
C ARG A 135 0.10 -5.00 9.17
N VAL A 136 0.75 -5.07 8.01
CA VAL A 136 0.10 -4.82 6.72
C VAL A 136 -0.52 -6.13 6.21
N VAL A 137 -1.76 -6.06 5.76
CA VAL A 137 -2.56 -7.19 5.25
C VAL A 137 -3.14 -6.80 3.90
N THR A 138 -2.98 -7.64 2.90
CA THR A 138 -3.65 -7.48 1.59
C THR A 138 -4.77 -8.48 1.46
N GLY A 139 -5.85 -8.11 0.77
CA GLY A 139 -7.00 -8.98 0.55
C GLY A 139 -8.04 -8.26 -0.31
N ASN A 140 -9.25 -8.76 -0.34
CA ASN A 140 -10.35 -8.09 -1.04
C ASN A 140 -11.65 -8.14 -0.25
N ALA A 141 -12.57 -7.23 -0.58
CA ALA A 141 -13.84 -7.09 0.13
C ALA A 141 -14.75 -8.32 -0.05
N ASP A 142 -14.75 -8.94 -1.22
CA ASP A 142 -15.63 -10.07 -1.57
C ASP A 142 -15.13 -11.45 -1.08
N GLY A 143 -13.91 -11.52 -0.54
CA GLY A 143 -13.31 -12.75 -0.01
C GLY A 143 -12.89 -13.76 -1.09
N PHE A 144 -12.77 -13.39 -2.36
CA PHE A 144 -12.15 -14.27 -3.38
C PHE A 144 -10.64 -14.43 -3.20
N ARG A 145 -9.96 -13.42 -2.63
CA ARG A 145 -8.54 -13.50 -2.28
C ARG A 145 -8.38 -13.38 -0.77
N GLY A 146 -7.80 -14.41 -0.18
CA GLY A 146 -7.64 -14.47 1.27
C GLY A 146 -6.75 -13.36 1.81
N PRO A 147 -6.92 -13.01 3.11
CA PRO A 147 -6.08 -12.03 3.75
C PRO A 147 -4.66 -12.58 3.79
N LYS A 148 -3.75 -11.91 3.09
CA LYS A 148 -2.32 -12.21 3.10
C LYS A 148 -1.64 -11.22 4.03
N VAL A 149 -1.16 -11.73 5.16
CA VAL A 149 -0.39 -10.94 6.11
C VAL A 149 1.03 -10.79 5.60
N SER A 150 1.52 -9.56 5.49
CA SER A 150 2.90 -9.30 5.12
C SER A 150 3.86 -9.91 6.16
N SER A 151 4.97 -10.49 5.70
CA SER A 151 6.03 -10.95 6.60
C SER A 151 6.82 -9.81 7.26
N ALA A 152 6.61 -8.55 6.83
CA ALA A 152 7.16 -7.39 7.52
C ALA A 152 6.55 -7.25 8.92
N THR A 153 7.37 -6.85 9.89
CA THR A 153 6.99 -6.76 11.30
C THR A 153 6.12 -5.56 11.63
N ASP A 154 6.23 -4.48 10.85
CA ASP A 154 5.42 -3.27 10.97
C ASP A 154 5.32 -2.53 9.62
N PHE A 155 4.52 -1.44 9.59
CA PHE A 155 4.35 -0.59 8.42
C PHE A 155 5.66 -0.02 7.86
N LEU A 156 6.59 0.44 8.70
CA LEU A 156 7.84 1.03 8.21
C LEU A 156 8.77 -0.03 7.60
N ALA A 157 8.79 -1.24 8.16
CA ALA A 157 9.53 -2.36 7.61
C ALA A 157 8.94 -2.81 6.26
N TRP A 158 7.61 -2.79 6.13
CA TRP A 158 6.92 -3.06 4.88
C TRP A 158 7.24 -2.01 3.81
N TYR A 159 7.16 -0.72 4.17
CA TYR A 159 7.45 0.37 3.26
C TYR A 159 8.94 0.42 2.84
N GLU A 160 9.85 0.17 3.78
CA GLU A 160 11.29 0.11 3.49
C GLU A 160 11.63 -1.05 2.54
N ARG A 161 10.99 -2.22 2.71
CA ARG A 161 11.15 -3.37 1.80
C ARG A 161 10.73 -3.03 0.38
N TRP A 162 9.62 -2.32 0.20
CA TRP A 162 9.19 -1.87 -1.13
C TRP A 162 10.28 -1.05 -1.82
N LEU A 163 10.84 -0.06 -1.12
CA LEU A 163 11.91 0.76 -1.67
C LEU A 163 13.18 -0.05 -1.96
N ASP A 164 13.51 -1.03 -1.12
CA ASP A 164 14.66 -1.90 -1.35
C ASP A 164 14.47 -2.78 -2.58
N HIS A 165 13.32 -3.42 -2.72
CA HIS A 165 13.01 -4.24 -3.90
C HIS A 165 12.94 -3.40 -5.19
N MET A 166 12.43 -2.16 -5.09
CA MET A 166 12.47 -1.20 -6.17
C MET A 166 13.89 -0.87 -6.59
N LEU A 167 14.77 -0.51 -5.66
CA LEU A 167 16.16 -0.15 -5.96
C LEU A 167 16.98 -1.33 -6.47
N ASP A 168 16.69 -2.54 -5.98
CA ASP A 168 17.38 -3.76 -6.37
C ASP A 168 16.87 -4.36 -7.69
N GLY A 169 15.84 -3.76 -8.31
CA GLY A 169 15.28 -4.26 -9.57
C GLY A 169 14.60 -5.63 -9.44
N ARG A 170 14.07 -5.96 -8.25
CA ARG A 170 13.45 -7.26 -7.97
C ARG A 170 11.97 -7.31 -8.32
N ASP A 171 11.53 -8.49 -8.73
CA ASP A 171 10.11 -8.83 -8.80
C ASP A 171 9.56 -9.10 -7.40
N ASP A 172 8.38 -8.55 -7.10
CA ASP A 172 7.65 -8.85 -5.87
C ASP A 172 6.15 -8.73 -6.12
N ARG A 173 5.47 -9.88 -6.19
CA ARG A 173 4.03 -9.93 -6.47
C ARG A 173 3.18 -9.37 -5.34
N ASP A 174 3.68 -9.36 -4.10
CA ASP A 174 2.93 -8.86 -2.95
C ASP A 174 2.94 -7.33 -2.88
N LEU A 175 3.88 -6.73 -3.60
CA LEU A 175 4.07 -5.29 -3.72
C LEU A 175 3.79 -4.80 -5.15
N GLU A 176 3.28 -5.68 -6.02
CA GLU A 176 3.07 -5.46 -7.45
C GLU A 176 4.26 -4.82 -8.17
N LEU A 177 5.47 -5.32 -7.87
CA LEU A 177 6.70 -4.92 -8.50
C LEU A 177 7.06 -5.81 -9.67
N THR A 178 7.39 -5.19 -10.80
CA THR A 178 7.93 -5.85 -11.99
C THR A 178 9.34 -5.34 -12.27
N SER A 179 10.30 -6.25 -12.37
CA SER A 179 11.70 -6.00 -12.68
C SER A 179 11.88 -5.45 -14.12
N PRO A 180 12.96 -4.70 -14.39
CA PRO A 180 13.26 -4.23 -15.74
C PRO A 180 13.32 -5.36 -16.78
N ALA A 181 13.85 -6.52 -16.36
CA ALA A 181 14.04 -7.68 -17.22
C ALA A 181 12.70 -8.23 -17.75
N LEU A 182 11.64 -8.23 -16.93
CA LEU A 182 10.31 -8.68 -17.32
C LEU A 182 9.52 -7.61 -18.10
N ARG A 183 9.79 -6.32 -17.90
CA ARG A 183 9.07 -5.24 -18.60
C ARG A 183 9.60 -4.96 -20.01
N ALA A 184 10.90 -5.11 -20.26
CA ALA A 184 11.47 -4.86 -21.59
C ALA A 184 10.87 -5.73 -22.73
N PRO A 185 10.51 -7.01 -22.51
CA PRO A 185 9.69 -7.78 -23.45
C PRO A 185 8.27 -7.25 -23.65
N LEU A 186 7.56 -6.88 -22.57
CA LEU A 186 6.19 -6.36 -22.63
C LEU A 186 6.11 -5.05 -23.41
N ASP A 187 7.00 -4.10 -23.14
CA ASP A 187 7.04 -2.82 -23.87
C ASP A 187 7.34 -3.02 -25.36
N ARG A 188 8.15 -4.02 -25.72
CA ARG A 188 8.38 -4.38 -27.13
C ARG A 188 7.13 -4.94 -27.79
N LEU A 189 6.35 -5.76 -27.10
CA LEU A 189 5.08 -6.28 -27.63
C LEU A 189 4.05 -5.16 -27.79
N LEU A 190 3.85 -4.32 -26.77
CA LEU A 190 2.91 -3.20 -26.81
C LEU A 190 3.24 -2.20 -27.92
N ARG A 191 4.54 -1.89 -28.14
CA ARG A 191 4.97 -1.06 -29.28
C ARG A 191 4.64 -1.71 -30.62
N LYS A 192 4.89 -3.01 -30.79
CA LYS A 192 4.56 -3.74 -32.04
C LYS A 192 3.06 -3.75 -32.33
N HIS A 193 2.22 -3.89 -31.31
CA HIS A 193 0.76 -3.83 -31.47
C HIS A 193 0.30 -2.43 -31.89
N ARG A 194 0.79 -1.37 -31.24
CA ARG A 194 0.46 0.01 -31.61
C ARG A 194 0.91 0.40 -33.02
N SER A 195 2.07 -0.09 -33.46
CA SER A 195 2.56 0.13 -34.83
C SER A 195 1.73 -0.64 -35.88
N ARG A 196 1.13 -1.78 -35.53
CA ARG A 196 0.25 -2.54 -36.43
C ARG A 196 -1.15 -1.92 -36.55
N GLU A 197 -1.68 -1.36 -35.47
CA GLU A 197 -2.98 -0.66 -35.50
C GLU A 197 -2.92 0.69 -36.24
N GLY A 198 -1.75 1.35 -36.26
CA GLY A 198 -1.52 2.55 -37.07
C GLY A 198 -1.31 2.32 -38.58
N LEU A 199 -1.21 1.06 -39.03
CA LEU A 199 -1.02 0.69 -40.44
C LEU A 199 -2.30 0.20 -41.12
N SER A 200 -3.44 0.22 -40.42
CA SER A 200 -4.73 -0.27 -40.96
C SER A 200 -5.70 0.84 -41.40
N HIS A 201 -5.25 2.10 -41.46
CA HIS A 201 -5.99 3.21 -42.05
C HIS A 201 -5.12 3.91 -43.10
N ASN A 202 -5.07 3.34 -44.31
CA ASN A 202 -4.83 4.08 -45.54
C ASN A 202 -5.32 3.28 -46.75
#